data_AF-A0A8E2EVU0-F1
#
_entry.id   AF-A0A8E2EVU0-F1
#
_cell.length_a   1.000
_cell.length_b   1.000
_cell.length_c   1.000
_cell.angle_alpha   90.00
_cell.angle_beta   90.00
_cell.angle_gamma   90.00
#
_symmetry.space_group_name_H-M   'P 1'
#
loop_
_entity.id
_entity.type
_entity.pdbx_description
1 polymer ?
#
loop_
_entity_poly.entity_id
_entity_poly.type
_entity_poly.pdbx_seq_one_letter_code
_entity_poly.pdbx_strand_id
1 'polypeptide(L)'
;KKPLNSIPYENTVDQSTFQLSSYDAEKFVVTFRTQRSKYFPFLYISSDTCAQQILQERPFLWLYIMAVSSTSTTQQMDLGNQIRHTIARKMLIQNERNIELLLGLLTYIGWVNYQVQNKPSLSVSMQLAMSLVFELGLNKPPPKEPQGTFYFNHNACPRTSTSIFRTMEERRAVLGCFIFSSIVSAFLQKIDALRWTSYMEECLQTLAEKQESPMDEILVQRATL
;
A
#
# COMPACT_ATOMS: atom_id res chain seq x y z
N LYS A 1 -41.24 3.67 19.61
CA LYS A 1 -40.29 4.57 18.92
C LYS A 1 -39.25 5.03 19.92
N LYS A 2 -38.09 4.34 19.99
CA LYS A 2 -36.90 4.80 20.72
C LYS A 2 -36.07 5.65 19.73
N PRO A 3 -35.54 6.82 20.10
CA PRO A 3 -34.67 7.55 19.21
C PRO A 3 -33.37 6.77 19.02
N LEU A 4 -32.92 6.64 17.77
CA LEU A 4 -31.57 6.19 17.46
C LEU A 4 -30.61 7.18 18.11
N ASN A 5 -29.88 6.73 19.12
CA ASN A 5 -28.67 7.41 19.55
C ASN A 5 -27.71 7.44 18.36
N SER A 6 -27.50 8.63 17.83
CA SER A 6 -26.44 8.97 16.91
C SER A 6 -25.11 8.51 17.51
N ILE A 7 -24.49 7.50 16.91
CA ILE A 7 -23.12 7.11 17.20
C ILE A 7 -22.23 8.29 16.79
N PRO A 8 -21.42 8.88 17.68
CA PRO A 8 -20.48 9.92 17.28
C PRO A 8 -19.43 9.28 16.36
N TYR A 9 -19.37 9.73 15.11
CA TYR A 9 -18.18 9.52 14.28
C TYR A 9 -17.07 10.39 14.86
N GLU A 10 -16.39 9.86 15.87
CA GLU A 10 -15.29 10.56 16.52
C GLU A 10 -14.06 10.50 15.61
N ASN A 11 -13.81 11.64 14.97
CA ASN A 11 -12.59 11.97 14.29
C ASN A 11 -11.41 11.88 15.26
N THR A 12 -10.41 11.09 14.93
CA THR A 12 -9.00 11.52 14.83
C THR A 12 -8.17 10.28 14.52
N VAL A 13 -7.13 10.45 13.69
CA VAL A 13 -5.99 9.55 13.82
C VAL A 13 -5.51 9.80 15.24
N ASP A 14 -5.64 8.80 16.12
CA ASP A 14 -5.40 8.93 17.55
C ASP A 14 -4.01 9.54 17.74
N GLN A 15 -3.95 10.84 18.06
CA GLN A 15 -2.71 11.63 18.06
C GLN A 15 -1.72 11.12 19.11
N SER A 16 -2.22 10.34 20.07
CA SER A 16 -1.45 9.55 21.04
C SER A 16 -0.46 8.58 20.38
N THR A 17 -0.77 8.06 19.19
CA THR A 17 0.09 7.12 18.44
C THR A 17 1.39 7.76 17.92
N PHE A 18 1.47 9.10 17.88
CA PHE A 18 2.62 9.84 17.36
C PHE A 18 3.54 10.41 18.44
N GLN A 19 3.25 10.22 19.73
CA GLN A 19 4.13 10.64 20.82
C GLN A 19 5.26 9.63 21.04
N LEU A 20 6.07 9.40 20.02
CA LEU A 20 7.33 8.67 20.13
C LEU A 20 8.46 9.68 20.32
N SER A 21 9.46 9.31 21.11
CA SER A 21 10.71 10.07 21.12
C SER A 21 11.32 10.03 19.71
N SER A 22 12.05 11.07 19.31
CA SER A 22 12.75 11.09 18.01
C SER A 22 13.67 9.86 17.82
N TYR A 23 14.28 9.40 18.92
CA TYR A 23 15.10 8.20 18.95
C TYR A 23 14.30 6.93 18.65
N ASP A 24 13.15 6.73 19.31
CA ASP A 24 12.32 5.55 19.06
C ASP A 24 11.75 5.56 17.64
N ALA A 25 11.37 6.73 17.14
CA ALA A 25 10.89 6.89 15.77
C ALA A 25 11.96 6.45 14.75
N GLU A 26 13.20 6.90 14.90
CA GLU A 26 14.28 6.49 14.00
C GLU A 26 14.57 4.98 14.09
N LYS A 27 14.46 4.39 15.30
CA LYS A 27 14.59 2.95 15.48
C LYS A 27 13.55 2.16 14.68
N PHE A 28 12.31 2.63 14.55
CA PHE A 28 11.30 1.98 13.71
C PHE A 28 11.68 1.99 12.23
N VAL A 29 12.22 3.11 11.73
CA VAL A 29 12.68 3.24 10.32
C VAL A 29 13.87 2.32 10.05
N VAL A 30 14.87 2.34 10.94
CA VAL A 30 16.05 1.46 10.83
C VAL A 30 15.62 -0.02 10.86
N THR A 31 14.72 -0.39 11.77
CA THR A 31 14.18 -1.75 11.86
C THR A 31 13.45 -2.13 10.57
N PHE A 32 12.67 -1.21 10.00
CA PHE A 32 11.99 -1.45 8.73
C PHE A 32 12.99 -1.76 7.61
N ARG A 33 13.98 -0.87 7.41
CA ARG A 33 14.99 -0.99 6.36
C ARG A 33 15.78 -2.29 6.47
N THR A 34 16.22 -2.64 7.67
CA THR A 34 17.17 -3.74 7.90
C THR A 34 16.50 -5.11 8.03
N GLN A 35 15.29 -5.18 8.60
CA GLN A 35 14.67 -6.46 8.97
C GLN A 35 13.36 -6.74 8.24
N ARG A 36 12.59 -5.71 7.86
CA ARG A 36 11.24 -5.87 7.32
C ARG A 36 11.15 -5.71 5.81
N SER A 37 12.01 -4.87 5.20
CA SER A 37 12.04 -4.56 3.77
C SER A 37 11.91 -5.78 2.85
N LYS A 38 12.60 -6.90 3.16
CA LYS A 38 12.53 -8.16 2.40
C LYS A 38 11.15 -8.81 2.29
N TYR A 39 10.24 -8.50 3.21
CA TYR A 39 8.84 -8.97 3.19
C TYR A 39 7.91 -7.99 2.47
N PHE A 40 8.34 -6.73 2.36
CA PHE A 40 7.60 -5.66 1.70
C PHE A 40 8.46 -5.03 0.59
N PRO A 41 8.92 -5.81 -0.39
CA PRO A 41 9.93 -5.34 -1.35
C PRO A 41 9.38 -4.29 -2.33
N PHE A 42 8.07 -4.02 -2.26
CA PHE A 42 7.39 -2.94 -2.96
C PHE A 42 7.53 -1.57 -2.28
N LEU A 43 7.95 -1.53 -1.01
CA LEU A 43 8.24 -0.32 -0.26
C LEU A 43 9.73 -0.03 -0.28
N TYR A 44 10.08 1.14 -0.81
CA TYR A 44 11.43 1.67 -0.75
C TYR A 44 11.47 2.94 0.10
N ILE A 45 12.37 2.96 1.07
CA ILE A 45 12.67 4.14 1.88
C ILE A 45 14.17 4.38 1.75
N SER A 46 14.55 5.53 1.18
CA SER A 46 15.96 5.92 1.03
C SER A 46 16.69 5.88 2.37
N SER A 47 17.98 5.58 2.36
CA SER A 47 18.84 5.63 3.56
C SER A 47 18.86 7.02 4.20
N ASP A 48 18.65 8.06 3.39
CA ASP A 48 18.85 9.45 3.79
C ASP A 48 17.60 10.07 4.42
N THR A 49 16.45 9.42 4.31
CA THR A 49 15.18 9.92 4.85
C THR A 49 15.09 9.67 6.35
N CYS A 50 15.00 10.68 7.19
CA CYS A 50 14.82 10.46 8.63
C CYS A 50 13.34 10.22 8.99
N ALA A 51 13.07 9.67 10.18
CA ALA A 51 11.70 9.45 10.64
C ALA A 51 10.87 10.74 10.62
N GLN A 52 11.44 11.87 11.06
CA GLN A 52 10.76 13.16 11.08
C GLN A 52 10.26 13.60 9.70
N GLN A 53 11.07 13.40 8.64
CA GLN A 53 10.66 13.70 7.27
C GLN A 53 9.46 12.84 6.86
N ILE A 54 9.48 11.53 7.17
CA ILE A 54 8.35 10.64 6.87
C ILE A 54 7.10 11.08 7.62
N LEU A 55 7.18 11.43 8.90
CA LEU A 55 6.03 11.92 9.67
C LEU A 55 5.41 13.18 9.05
N GLN A 56 6.25 14.10 8.55
CA GLN A 56 5.79 15.37 7.99
C GLN A 56 5.21 15.21 6.56
N GLU A 57 5.90 14.45 5.71
CA GLU A 57 5.56 14.34 4.29
C GLU A 57 4.57 13.20 3.99
N ARG A 58 4.71 12.07 4.69
CA ARG A 58 3.92 10.84 4.46
C ARG A 58 3.47 10.22 5.80
N PRO A 59 2.61 10.92 6.57
CA PRO A 59 2.16 10.44 7.88
C PRO A 59 1.44 9.10 7.82
N PHE A 60 0.88 8.74 6.67
CA PHE A 60 0.22 7.45 6.49
C PHE A 60 1.22 6.30 6.27
N LEU A 61 2.28 6.53 5.50
CA LEU A 61 3.42 5.61 5.39
C LEU A 61 4.05 5.34 6.76
N TRP A 62 4.16 6.39 7.59
CA TRP A 62 4.66 6.26 8.96
C TRP A 62 3.85 5.23 9.78
N LEU A 63 2.51 5.24 9.68
CA LEU A 63 1.68 4.25 10.36
C LEU A 63 2.04 2.81 9.95
N TYR A 64 2.33 2.58 8.67
CA TYR A 64 2.71 1.25 8.17
C TYR A 64 4.05 0.81 8.74
N ILE A 65 5.04 1.72 8.75
CA ILE A 65 6.38 1.48 9.29
C ILE A 65 6.27 1.09 10.76
N MET A 66 5.52 1.86 11.56
CA MET A 66 5.30 1.53 12.97
C MET A 66 4.64 0.15 13.13
N ALA A 67 3.59 -0.13 12.34
CA ALA A 67 2.83 -1.37 12.43
C ALA A 67 3.70 -2.60 12.20
N VAL A 68 4.57 -2.58 11.18
CA VAL A 68 5.39 -3.76 10.83
C VAL A 68 6.71 -3.82 11.62
N SER A 69 7.20 -2.69 12.13
CA SER A 69 8.44 -2.63 12.90
C SER A 69 8.23 -2.74 14.42
N SER A 70 6.99 -2.63 14.92
CA SER A 70 6.71 -2.85 16.34
C SER A 70 7.02 -4.29 16.76
N THR A 71 7.48 -4.46 18.00
CA THR A 71 7.69 -5.75 18.66
C THR A 71 6.49 -6.18 19.50
N SER A 72 5.59 -5.26 19.84
CA SER A 72 4.41 -5.54 20.66
C SER A 72 3.25 -5.99 19.78
N THR A 73 2.82 -7.24 19.93
CA THR A 73 1.69 -7.79 19.18
C THR A 73 0.41 -6.96 19.34
N THR A 74 0.13 -6.45 20.55
CA THR A 74 -1.01 -5.58 20.80
C THR A 74 -0.91 -4.29 19.99
N GLN A 75 0.25 -3.63 20.02
CA GLN A 75 0.48 -2.41 19.25
C GLN A 75 0.37 -2.66 17.74
N GLN A 76 0.90 -3.78 17.25
CA GLN A 76 0.75 -4.18 15.84
C GLN A 76 -0.72 -4.36 15.47
N MET A 77 -1.53 -4.98 16.33
CA MET A 77 -2.97 -5.17 16.11
C MET A 77 -3.73 -3.85 16.08
N ASP A 78 -3.46 -2.95 17.02
CA ASP A 78 -4.09 -1.64 17.09
C ASP A 78 -3.75 -0.79 15.86
N LEU A 79 -2.46 -0.74 15.50
CA LEU A 79 -1.99 -0.06 14.28
C LEU A 79 -2.58 -0.69 13.02
N GLY A 80 -2.64 -2.02 12.94
CA GLY A 80 -3.24 -2.73 11.81
C GLY A 80 -4.73 -2.41 11.63
N ASN A 81 -5.48 -2.32 12.74
CA ASN A 81 -6.87 -1.89 12.73
C ASN A 81 -7.01 -0.42 12.32
N GLN A 82 -6.14 0.46 12.81
CA GLN A 82 -6.11 1.88 12.44
C GLN A 82 -5.81 2.07 10.95
N ILE A 83 -4.88 1.30 10.38
CA ILE A 83 -4.58 1.27 8.95
C ILE A 83 -5.85 0.86 8.19
N ARG A 84 -6.45 -0.28 8.53
CA ARG A 84 -7.66 -0.77 7.85
C ARG A 84 -8.80 0.26 7.90
N HIS A 85 -9.04 0.87 9.05
CA HIS A 85 -10.08 1.89 9.22
C HIS A 85 -9.80 3.12 8.36
N THR A 86 -8.55 3.59 8.34
CA THR A 86 -8.14 4.75 7.54
C THR A 86 -8.30 4.49 6.05
N ILE A 87 -7.88 3.31 5.56
CA ILE A 87 -8.06 2.91 4.16
C ILE A 87 -9.55 2.84 3.80
N ALA A 88 -10.36 2.17 4.63
CA ALA A 88 -11.79 2.04 4.38
C ALA A 88 -12.48 3.40 4.30
N ARG A 89 -12.19 4.31 5.23
CA ARG A 89 -12.71 5.69 5.21
C ARG A 89 -12.27 6.44 3.95
N LYS A 90 -10.97 6.45 3.65
CA LYS A 90 -10.42 7.16 2.48
C LYS A 90 -10.99 6.65 1.17
N MET A 91 -11.08 5.33 1.02
CA MET A 91 -11.55 4.71 -0.22
C MET A 91 -13.07 4.78 -0.37
N LEU A 92 -13.84 4.45 0.67
CA LEU A 92 -15.29 4.23 0.55
C LEU A 92 -16.10 5.48 0.85
N ILE A 93 -15.60 6.37 1.71
CA ILE A 93 -16.31 7.59 2.12
C ILE A 93 -15.76 8.80 1.36
N GLN A 94 -14.44 8.96 1.34
CA GLN A 94 -13.79 10.12 0.70
C GLN A 94 -13.49 9.91 -0.78
N ASN A 95 -13.70 8.69 -1.29
CA ASN A 95 -13.47 8.30 -2.67
C ASN A 95 -12.04 8.58 -3.19
N GLU A 96 -11.04 8.57 -2.29
CA GLU A 96 -9.64 8.77 -2.64
C GLU A 96 -9.08 7.54 -3.36
N ARG A 97 -8.33 7.76 -4.45
CA ARG A 97 -7.57 6.73 -5.16
C ARG A 97 -6.15 7.28 -5.37
N ASN A 98 -5.18 6.70 -4.69
CA ASN A 98 -3.78 7.13 -4.76
C ASN A 98 -2.83 5.97 -4.40
N ILE A 99 -1.54 6.16 -4.68
CA ILE A 99 -0.51 5.16 -4.43
C ILE A 99 -0.36 4.82 -2.94
N GLU A 100 -0.50 5.81 -2.04
CA GLU A 100 -0.41 5.61 -0.58
C GLU A 100 -1.41 4.57 -0.07
N LEU A 101 -2.64 4.60 -0.61
CA LEU A 101 -3.69 3.64 -0.25
C LEU A 101 -3.36 2.23 -0.73
N LEU A 102 -2.79 2.10 -1.93
CA LEU A 102 -2.36 0.81 -2.45
C LEU A 102 -1.22 0.24 -1.60
N LEU A 103 -0.20 1.03 -1.32
CA LEU A 103 0.92 0.63 -0.47
C LEU A 103 0.46 0.21 0.94
N GLY A 104 -0.50 0.94 1.51
CA GLY A 104 -1.11 0.58 2.80
C GLY A 104 -1.84 -0.75 2.77
N LEU A 105 -2.65 -0.99 1.75
CA LEU A 105 -3.36 -2.26 1.58
C LEU A 105 -2.38 -3.41 1.42
N LEU A 106 -1.37 -3.27 0.55
CA LEU A 106 -0.36 -4.31 0.35
C LEU A 106 0.43 -4.58 1.63
N THR A 107 0.74 -3.55 2.42
CA THR A 107 1.43 -3.71 3.70
C THR A 107 0.55 -4.42 4.73
N TYR A 108 -0.72 -4.03 4.84
CA TYR A 108 -1.71 -4.71 5.68
C TYR A 108 -1.87 -6.18 5.28
N ILE A 109 -1.99 -6.46 3.98
CA ILE A 109 -2.09 -7.83 3.43
C ILE A 109 -0.85 -8.63 3.79
N GLY A 110 0.36 -8.11 3.54
CA GLY A 110 1.60 -8.80 3.87
C GLY A 110 1.74 -9.07 5.37
N TRP A 111 1.35 -8.12 6.22
CA TRP A 111 1.37 -8.27 7.67
C TRP A 111 0.35 -9.33 8.16
N VAL A 112 -0.90 -9.27 7.71
CA VAL A 112 -1.94 -10.26 8.08
C VAL A 112 -1.61 -11.66 7.57
N ASN A 113 -0.95 -11.78 6.41
CA ASN A 113 -0.50 -13.09 5.91
C ASN A 113 0.52 -13.75 6.85
N TYR A 114 1.34 -12.95 7.54
CA TYR A 114 2.34 -13.41 8.51
C TYR A 114 1.73 -13.76 9.88
N GLN A 115 0.59 -13.16 10.25
CA GLN A 115 -0.09 -13.44 11.51
C GLN A 115 -0.93 -14.73 11.41
N VAL A 116 -0.73 -15.65 12.36
CA VAL A 116 -1.32 -17.01 12.33
C VAL A 116 -2.80 -17.02 12.77
N GLN A 117 -3.30 -15.96 13.42
CA GLN A 117 -4.63 -15.95 14.03
C GLN A 117 -5.55 -14.91 13.38
N ASN A 118 -6.76 -15.35 13.00
CA ASN A 118 -7.87 -14.57 12.47
C ASN A 118 -7.51 -13.71 11.24
N LYS A 119 -7.86 -14.21 10.04
CA LYS A 119 -7.70 -13.52 8.75
C LYS A 119 -9.02 -12.93 8.22
N PRO A 120 -9.81 -12.14 8.99
CA PRO A 120 -11.08 -11.66 8.48
C PRO A 120 -10.84 -10.68 7.32
N SER A 121 -11.33 -11.09 6.15
CA SER A 121 -11.47 -10.28 4.94
C SER A 121 -10.22 -10.07 4.09
N LEU A 122 -9.22 -10.95 4.16
CA LEU A 122 -8.01 -10.89 3.31
C LEU A 122 -8.34 -10.85 1.80
N SER A 123 -9.35 -11.61 1.37
CA SER A 123 -9.83 -11.58 -0.02
C SER A 123 -10.38 -10.22 -0.42
N VAL A 124 -11.14 -9.56 0.45
CA VAL A 124 -11.69 -8.22 0.19
C VAL A 124 -10.57 -7.18 0.15
N SER A 125 -9.61 -7.22 1.09
CA SER A 125 -8.45 -6.33 1.06
C SER A 125 -7.66 -6.49 -0.23
N MET A 126 -7.46 -7.72 -0.70
CA MET A 126 -6.80 -7.98 -1.97
C MET A 126 -7.61 -7.47 -3.16
N GLN A 127 -8.93 -7.67 -3.19
CA GLN A 127 -9.79 -7.11 -4.24
C GLN A 127 -9.78 -5.57 -4.27
N LEU A 128 -9.75 -4.91 -3.12
CA LEU A 128 -9.59 -3.45 -3.04
C LEU A 128 -8.24 -2.99 -3.58
N ALA A 129 -7.15 -3.72 -3.28
CA ALA A 129 -5.83 -3.41 -3.83
C ALA A 129 -5.78 -3.60 -5.36
N MET A 130 -6.37 -4.68 -5.87
CA MET A 130 -6.50 -4.89 -7.33
C MET A 130 -7.36 -3.79 -7.97
N SER A 131 -8.46 -3.38 -7.33
CA SER A 131 -9.28 -2.25 -7.79
C SER A 131 -8.46 -0.96 -7.89
N LEU A 132 -7.61 -0.64 -6.90
CA LEU A 132 -6.72 0.52 -6.96
C LEU A 132 -5.72 0.44 -8.13
N VAL A 133 -5.16 -0.74 -8.40
CA VAL A 133 -4.27 -0.94 -9.56
C VAL A 133 -5.00 -0.58 -10.87
N PHE A 134 -6.27 -0.95 -11.02
CA PHE A 134 -7.05 -0.60 -12.21
C PHE A 134 -7.47 0.87 -12.26
N GLU A 135 -7.95 1.42 -11.15
CA GLU A 135 -8.38 2.83 -11.04
C GLU A 135 -7.22 3.81 -11.31
N LEU A 136 -6.02 3.48 -10.82
CA LEU A 136 -4.79 4.24 -11.06
C LEU A 136 -4.15 3.93 -12.42
N GLY A 137 -4.67 2.95 -13.17
CA GLY A 137 -4.11 2.53 -14.46
C GLY A 137 -2.71 1.91 -14.34
N LEU A 138 -2.36 1.34 -13.20
CA LEU A 138 -1.00 0.87 -12.95
C LEU A 138 -0.62 -0.35 -13.77
N ASN A 139 -1.61 -1.14 -14.22
CA ASN A 139 -1.40 -2.34 -15.03
C ASN A 139 -1.22 -2.08 -16.53
N LYS A 140 -1.16 -0.81 -16.95
CA LYS A 140 -1.05 -0.36 -18.35
C LYS A 140 0.03 0.73 -18.47
N PRO A 141 0.64 0.90 -19.66
CA PRO A 141 1.60 1.96 -19.89
C PRO A 141 0.96 3.34 -19.68
N PRO A 142 1.73 4.33 -19.21
CA PRO A 142 1.24 5.70 -19.07
C PRO A 142 0.79 6.25 -20.44
N PRO A 143 -0.19 7.16 -20.48
CA PRO A 143 -0.60 7.81 -21.73
C PRO A 143 0.58 8.52 -22.39
N LYS A 144 0.70 8.41 -23.72
CA LYS A 144 1.78 9.04 -24.50
C LYS A 144 1.66 10.56 -24.61
N GLU A 145 0.46 11.09 -24.39
CA GLU A 145 0.17 12.53 -24.40
C GLU A 145 -0.46 12.91 -23.05
N PRO A 146 -0.07 14.06 -22.46
CA PRO A 146 -0.78 14.60 -21.30
C PRO A 146 -2.22 14.84 -21.75
N GLN A 147 -3.15 14.07 -21.21
CA GLN A 147 -4.57 14.26 -21.48
C GLN A 147 -5.01 15.60 -20.88
N GLY A 148 -4.75 16.69 -21.59
CA GLY A 148 -5.63 17.84 -21.56
C GLY A 148 -6.96 17.38 -22.14
N THR A 149 -8.05 17.63 -21.42
CA THR A 149 -9.46 17.40 -21.78
C THR A 149 -10.16 16.13 -21.24
N PHE A 150 -10.95 16.38 -20.19
CA PHE A 150 -12.37 15.99 -20.06
C PHE A 150 -12.85 14.77 -20.86
N TYR A 151 -12.61 13.56 -20.34
CA TYR A 151 -13.64 12.54 -20.50
C TYR A 151 -14.78 12.89 -19.54
N PHE A 152 -15.81 13.58 -20.04
CA PHE A 152 -17.12 13.68 -19.40
C PHE A 152 -17.79 12.30 -19.36
N ASN A 153 -17.24 11.37 -18.58
CA ASN A 153 -18.06 10.35 -17.97
C ASN A 153 -18.62 10.98 -16.70
N HIS A 154 -19.88 11.38 -16.74
CA HIS A 154 -20.63 11.97 -15.63
C HIS A 154 -20.63 11.08 -14.35
N ASN A 155 -20.14 9.85 -14.45
CA ASN A 155 -20.04 8.87 -13.37
C ASN A 155 -18.59 8.45 -13.03
N ALA A 156 -17.56 9.03 -13.66
CA ALA A 156 -16.17 8.69 -13.37
C ALA A 156 -15.57 9.70 -12.41
N CYS A 157 -15.11 9.21 -11.27
CA CYS A 157 -14.35 9.98 -10.28
C CYS A 157 -13.19 10.72 -10.98
N PRO A 158 -12.82 11.95 -10.58
CA PRO A 158 -11.71 12.68 -11.18
C PRO A 158 -10.45 11.81 -11.07
N ARG A 159 -9.99 11.26 -12.20
CA ARG A 159 -8.76 10.48 -12.24
C ARG A 159 -7.63 11.43 -11.84
N THR A 160 -6.88 11.07 -10.81
CA THR A 160 -5.62 11.73 -10.47
C THR A 160 -4.79 11.86 -11.75
N SER A 161 -4.28 13.06 -12.04
CA SER A 161 -3.57 13.35 -13.29
C SER A 161 -2.55 12.26 -13.56
N THR A 162 -2.77 11.49 -14.63
CA THR A 162 -1.89 10.37 -14.93
C THR A 162 -0.59 10.97 -15.47
N SER A 163 0.47 10.94 -14.64
CA SER A 163 1.81 11.35 -15.06
C SER A 163 2.19 10.62 -16.36
N ILE A 164 2.83 11.34 -17.28
CA ILE A 164 3.37 10.78 -18.52
C ILE A 164 4.46 9.73 -18.20
N PHE A 165 5.09 9.86 -17.03
CA PHE A 165 6.12 8.94 -16.55
C PHE A 165 5.61 8.10 -15.38
N ARG A 166 5.85 6.79 -15.45
CA ARG A 166 5.60 5.89 -14.33
C ARG A 166 6.77 5.92 -13.36
N THR A 167 6.49 6.23 -12.09
CA THR A 167 7.49 6.24 -11.04
C THR A 167 7.93 4.83 -10.67
N MET A 168 9.12 4.70 -10.08
CA MET A 168 9.62 3.40 -9.62
C MET A 168 8.79 2.85 -8.45
N GLU A 169 8.24 3.71 -7.59
CA GLU A 169 7.30 3.30 -6.53
C GLU A 169 6.03 2.65 -7.12
N GLU A 170 5.45 3.23 -8.17
CA GLU A 170 4.29 2.65 -8.82
C GLU A 170 4.60 1.33 -9.55
N ARG A 171 5.78 1.21 -10.18
CA ARG A 171 6.26 -0.05 -10.79
C ARG A 171 6.42 -1.15 -9.75
N ARG A 172 7.04 -0.83 -8.61
CA ARG A 172 7.17 -1.73 -7.45
C ARG A 172 5.80 -2.13 -6.90
N ALA A 173 4.88 -1.19 -6.77
CA ALA A 173 3.55 -1.44 -6.21
C ALA A 173 2.71 -2.37 -7.08
N VAL A 174 2.71 -2.22 -8.41
CA VAL A 174 1.94 -3.10 -9.30
C VAL A 174 2.47 -4.53 -9.29
N LEU A 175 3.80 -4.71 -9.27
CA LEU A 175 4.42 -6.03 -9.15
C LEU A 175 4.20 -6.65 -7.77
N GLY A 176 4.30 -5.86 -6.70
CA GLY A 176 3.94 -6.29 -5.35
C GLY A 176 2.48 -6.75 -5.27
N CYS A 177 1.56 -6.00 -5.90
CA CYS A 177 0.16 -6.38 -5.97
C CYS A 177 -0.06 -7.69 -6.72
N PHE A 178 0.65 -7.91 -7.83
CA PHE A 178 0.63 -9.19 -8.55
C PHE A 178 1.07 -10.34 -7.64
N ILE A 179 2.25 -10.24 -7.01
CA ILE A 179 2.80 -11.28 -6.12
C ILE A 179 1.83 -11.59 -4.97
N PHE A 180 1.32 -10.58 -4.26
CA PHE A 180 0.37 -10.81 -3.17
C PHE A 180 -0.95 -11.41 -3.66
N SER A 181 -1.45 -10.99 -4.82
CA SER A 181 -2.67 -11.57 -5.38
C SER A 181 -2.50 -13.05 -5.69
N SER A 182 -1.34 -13.46 -6.21
CA SER A 182 -1.00 -14.87 -6.47
C SER A 182 -0.92 -15.68 -5.17
N ILE A 183 -0.25 -15.15 -4.14
CA ILE A 183 -0.18 -15.79 -2.81
C ILE A 183 -1.58 -15.94 -2.19
N VAL A 184 -2.38 -14.88 -2.20
CA VAL A 184 -3.72 -14.87 -1.61
C VAL A 184 -4.67 -15.78 -2.39
N SER A 185 -4.59 -15.77 -3.72
CA SER A 185 -5.38 -16.68 -4.58
C SER A 185 -5.03 -18.13 -4.28
N ALA A 186 -3.74 -18.48 -4.23
CA ALA A 186 -3.28 -19.81 -3.91
C ALA A 186 -3.66 -20.25 -2.48
N PHE A 187 -3.59 -19.35 -1.51
CA PHE A 187 -3.90 -19.65 -0.11
C PHE A 187 -5.41 -19.77 0.16
N LEU A 188 -6.23 -18.89 -0.42
CA LEU A 188 -7.67 -18.84 -0.14
C LEU A 188 -8.54 -19.66 -1.09
N GLN A 189 -8.09 -19.88 -2.34
CA GLN A 189 -8.84 -20.58 -3.40
C GLN A 189 -10.24 -19.98 -3.64
N LYS A 190 -10.39 -18.66 -3.44
CA LYS A 190 -11.68 -17.94 -3.52
C LYS A 190 -11.68 -16.74 -4.44
N ILE A 191 -10.50 -16.25 -4.82
CA ILE A 191 -10.32 -15.11 -5.70
C ILE A 191 -9.26 -15.45 -6.73
N ASP A 192 -9.40 -14.92 -7.93
CA ASP A 192 -8.34 -15.00 -8.94
C ASP A 192 -7.22 -14.00 -8.62
N ALA A 193 -6.00 -14.39 -9.00
CA ALA A 193 -4.87 -13.49 -8.96
C ALA A 193 -5.00 -12.38 -10.01
N LEU A 194 -4.30 -11.27 -9.78
CA LEU A 194 -4.15 -10.22 -10.76
C LEU A 194 -3.48 -10.81 -12.01
N ARG A 195 -4.07 -10.58 -13.18
CA ARG A 195 -3.51 -11.09 -14.44
C ARG A 195 -2.22 -10.35 -14.78
N TRP A 196 -1.15 -11.11 -15.07
CA TRP A 196 0.09 -10.57 -15.63
C TRP A 196 -0.16 -9.84 -16.97
N THR A 197 0.49 -8.71 -17.18
CA THR A 197 0.40 -7.92 -18.42
C THR A 197 1.77 -7.69 -19.02
N SER A 198 1.83 -7.45 -20.34
CA SER A 198 3.08 -7.06 -21.01
C SER A 198 3.70 -5.79 -20.44
N TYR A 199 2.89 -4.91 -19.85
CA TYR A 199 3.40 -3.73 -19.17
C TYR A 199 4.04 -4.04 -17.81
N MET A 200 3.54 -5.05 -17.09
CA MET A 200 4.21 -5.53 -15.87
C MET A 200 5.58 -6.12 -16.21
N GLU A 201 5.72 -6.79 -17.36
CA GLU A 201 7.02 -7.25 -17.89
C GLU A 201 7.98 -6.06 -18.12
N GLU A 202 7.52 -4.98 -18.74
CA GLU A 202 8.34 -3.76 -18.90
C GLU A 202 8.73 -3.15 -17.54
N CYS A 203 7.81 -3.15 -16.56
CA CYS A 203 8.09 -2.69 -15.19
C CYS A 203 9.17 -3.55 -14.53
N LEU A 204 9.09 -4.87 -14.70
CA LEU A 204 10.04 -5.85 -14.19
C LEU A 204 11.43 -5.59 -14.78
N GLN A 205 11.51 -5.44 -16.10
CA GLN A 205 12.76 -5.16 -16.81
C GLN A 205 13.37 -3.82 -16.37
N THR A 206 12.54 -2.78 -16.23
CA THR A 206 13.01 -1.46 -15.75
C THR A 206 13.59 -1.55 -14.34
N LEU A 207 12.99 -2.36 -13.46
CA LEU A 207 13.49 -2.59 -12.10
C LEU A 207 14.82 -3.37 -12.11
N ALA A 208 14.93 -4.39 -12.96
CA ALA A 208 16.16 -5.17 -13.13
C ALA A 208 17.32 -4.33 -13.66
N GLU A 209 17.05 -3.34 -14.52
CA GLU A 209 18.06 -2.44 -15.09
C GLU A 209 18.48 -1.31 -14.15
N LYS A 210 17.52 -0.62 -13.53
CA LYS A 210 17.81 0.59 -12.73
C LYS A 210 18.25 0.28 -11.30
N GLN A 211 17.68 -0.75 -10.68
CA GLN A 211 17.98 -1.22 -9.32
C GLN A 211 18.21 -0.10 -8.30
N GLU A 212 17.22 0.77 -8.07
CA GLU A 212 17.38 1.84 -7.06
C GLU A 212 17.32 1.29 -5.62
N SER A 213 16.81 0.06 -5.45
CA SER A 213 16.76 -0.62 -4.17
C SER A 213 17.27 -2.05 -4.29
N PRO A 214 17.99 -2.59 -3.28
CA PRO A 214 18.27 -4.02 -3.20
C PRO A 214 17.01 -4.90 -3.20
N MET A 215 15.85 -4.32 -2.84
CA MET A 215 14.57 -5.03 -2.86
C MET A 215 14.00 -5.22 -4.28
N ASP A 216 14.52 -4.47 -5.27
CA ASP A 216 14.11 -4.59 -6.67
C ASP A 216 14.48 -5.98 -7.20
N GLU A 217 15.65 -6.51 -6.83
CA GLU A 217 16.05 -7.88 -7.18
C GLU A 217 15.10 -8.92 -6.60
N ILE A 218 14.67 -8.75 -5.35
CA ILE A 218 13.71 -9.66 -4.70
C ILE A 218 12.35 -9.61 -5.40
N LEU A 219 11.87 -8.42 -5.79
CA LEU A 219 10.65 -8.28 -6.58
C LEU A 219 10.78 -9.00 -7.93
N VAL A 220 11.91 -8.82 -8.61
CA VAL A 220 12.16 -9.43 -9.92
C VAL A 220 12.11 -10.94 -9.81
N GLN A 221 12.88 -11.52 -8.90
CA GLN A 221 12.92 -12.97 -8.67
C GLN A 221 11.55 -13.56 -8.32
N ARG A 222 10.75 -12.86 -7.50
CA ARG A 222 9.44 -13.36 -7.06
C ARG A 222 8.34 -13.23 -8.11
N ALA A 223 8.43 -12.27 -9.01
CA ALA A 223 7.44 -12.09 -10.07
C ALA A 223 7.64 -13.07 -11.24
N THR A 224 8.84 -13.64 -11.40
CA THR A 224 9.17 -14.62 -12.44
C THR A 224 8.87 -16.08 -12.09
N LEU A 225 8.50 -16.37 -10.83
CA LEU A 225 8.16 -17.71 -10.33
C LEU A 225 6.66 -17.98 -10.47
#